data_AF-A0A3M1WQ94-F1
#
_entry.id   AF-A0A3M1WQ94-F1
#
_cell.length_a   1.000
_cell.length_b   1.000
_cell.length_c   1.000
_cell.angle_alpha   90.00
_cell.angle_beta   90.00
_cell.angle_gamma   90.00
#
_symmetry.space_group_name_H-M   'P 1'
#
loop_
_entity.id
_entity.type
_entity.pdbx_description
1 polymer ?
#
loop_
_entity_poly.entity_id
_entity_poly.type
_entity_poly.pdbx_seq_one_letter_code
_entity_poly.pdbx_strand_id
1 'polypeptide(L)'
;EEAFVRQRSEINQWREAAEEAEARIQNELNEVGVAFRQGKDEYDQLQAEIAGLKSRVSNIDEKQIALRRRLCQALSLAEEDLPFAGELLQVREEEKDWEGAIERLLHGFGLSLLVPDRDYARVAQWVDQTHLRGRLVYFRVREAQRSELPTLHPDSLVRKLQVKPDSPCYEWLEREVAHRFDLACCETQEQFRREKRAITRAGQIKAPGERHEKDDRHRLDDRRRYVLGWSNAEKIAALEKEAGRQEQQLAELAGRISALQQEQSALKERLSTLSKLDEYRDFRDLDWQPVALSIARLEDEKRQLEAASDLLATLTAQLTALEEELRETEKHLDERKDKRSKTEEKISAAEQLQQQAHDLLGQADEA
;
A
#
# COMPACT_ATOMS: atom_id res chain seq x y z
N GLU A 1 -30.22 -24.64 -21.56
CA GLU A 1 -30.77 -23.97 -20.37
C GLU A 1 -30.12 -24.46 -19.07
N GLU A 2 -30.19 -25.76 -18.73
CA GLU A 2 -29.54 -26.31 -17.51
C GLU A 2 -28.02 -26.05 -17.42
N ALA A 3 -27.28 -26.18 -18.53
CA ALA A 3 -25.85 -25.90 -18.57
C ALA A 3 -25.53 -24.42 -18.26
N PHE A 4 -26.36 -23.50 -18.74
CA PHE A 4 -26.20 -22.06 -18.50
C PHE A 4 -26.50 -21.70 -17.04
N VAL A 5 -27.54 -22.28 -16.45
CA VAL A 5 -27.86 -22.12 -15.03
C VAL A 5 -26.72 -22.65 -14.15
N ARG A 6 -26.11 -23.80 -14.51
CA ARG A 6 -24.93 -24.33 -13.82
C ARG A 6 -23.74 -23.36 -13.90
N GLN A 7 -23.44 -22.86 -15.10
CA GLN A 7 -22.33 -21.93 -15.32
C GLN A 7 -22.52 -20.61 -14.54
N ARG A 8 -23.76 -20.11 -14.42
CA ARG A 8 -24.06 -18.95 -13.57
C ARG A 8 -23.83 -19.22 -12.08
N SER A 9 -24.20 -20.41 -11.59
CA SER A 9 -23.89 -20.81 -10.22
C SER A 9 -22.38 -20.86 -9.96
N GLU A 10 -21.60 -21.40 -10.90
CA GLU A 10 -20.13 -21.43 -10.83
C GLU A 10 -19.51 -20.03 -10.85
N ILE A 11 -20.02 -19.12 -11.70
CA ILE A 11 -19.58 -17.72 -11.73
C ILE A 11 -19.81 -17.02 -10.39
N ASN A 12 -20.97 -17.24 -9.76
CA ASN A 12 -21.26 -16.68 -8.44
C ASN A 12 -20.30 -17.22 -7.37
N GLN A 13 -20.03 -18.53 -7.37
CA GLN A 13 -19.06 -19.12 -6.45
C GLN A 13 -17.65 -18.55 -6.67
N TRP A 14 -17.22 -18.38 -7.93
CA TRP A 14 -15.92 -17.76 -8.24
C TRP A 14 -15.85 -16.30 -7.81
N ARG A 15 -16.97 -15.58 -7.91
CA ARG A 15 -17.07 -14.19 -7.48
C ARG A 15 -16.96 -14.08 -5.98
N GLU A 16 -17.74 -14.85 -5.21
CA GLU A 16 -17.66 -14.89 -3.75
C GLU A 16 -16.23 -15.23 -3.29
N ALA A 17 -15.62 -16.25 -3.87
CA ALA A 17 -14.24 -16.63 -3.54
C ALA A 17 -13.22 -15.52 -3.86
N ALA A 18 -13.41 -14.78 -4.95
CA ALA A 18 -12.55 -13.67 -5.33
C ALA A 18 -12.77 -12.42 -4.45
N GLU A 19 -14.01 -12.13 -4.03
CA GLU A 19 -14.34 -11.06 -3.07
C GLU A 19 -13.72 -11.36 -1.70
N GLU A 20 -13.81 -12.60 -1.21
CA GLU A 20 -13.15 -13.02 0.02
C GLU A 20 -11.62 -12.92 -0.07
N ALA A 21 -11.04 -13.32 -1.20
CA ALA A 21 -9.60 -13.20 -1.41
C ALA A 21 -9.15 -11.74 -1.45
N GLU A 22 -9.92 -10.85 -2.10
CA GLU A 22 -9.63 -9.42 -2.17
C GLU A 22 -9.68 -8.78 -0.78
N ALA A 23 -10.70 -9.12 0.00
CA ALA A 23 -10.82 -8.65 1.38
C ALA A 23 -9.66 -9.13 2.28
N ARG A 24 -9.22 -10.40 2.12
CA ARG A 24 -8.04 -10.91 2.84
C ARG A 24 -6.77 -10.14 2.48
N ILE A 25 -6.51 -9.93 1.19
CA ILE A 25 -5.33 -9.19 0.72
C ILE A 25 -5.38 -7.73 1.16
N GLN A 26 -6.56 -7.10 1.13
CA GLN A 26 -6.72 -5.72 1.59
C GLN A 26 -6.41 -5.59 3.09
N ASN A 27 -6.79 -6.56 3.91
CA ASN A 27 -6.42 -6.61 5.33
C ASN A 27 -4.91 -6.78 5.51
N GLU A 28 -4.29 -7.72 4.77
CA GLU A 28 -2.84 -7.93 4.84
C GLU A 28 -2.05 -6.70 4.39
N LEU A 29 -2.49 -6.02 3.32
CA LEU A 29 -1.91 -4.75 2.87
C LEU A 29 -1.96 -3.68 3.97
N ASN A 30 -3.06 -3.60 4.69
CA ASN A 30 -3.20 -2.64 5.79
C ASN A 30 -2.23 -2.95 6.93
N GLU A 31 -2.11 -4.22 7.33
CA GLU A 31 -1.20 -4.67 8.38
C GLU A 31 0.27 -4.42 8.02
N VAL A 32 0.69 -4.88 6.83
CA VAL A 32 2.06 -4.67 6.33
C VAL A 32 2.34 -3.18 6.12
N GLY A 33 1.35 -2.40 5.67
CA GLY A 33 1.48 -0.95 5.51
C GLY A 33 1.59 -0.18 6.83
N VAL A 34 1.01 -0.66 7.93
CA VAL A 34 1.24 -0.12 9.27
C VAL A 34 2.64 -0.47 9.76
N ALA A 35 3.05 -1.74 9.64
CA ALA A 35 4.38 -2.19 10.04
C ALA A 35 5.49 -1.43 9.27
N PHE A 36 5.31 -1.22 7.97
CA PHE A 36 6.24 -0.46 7.14
C PHE A 36 6.36 1.00 7.60
N ARG A 37 5.23 1.68 7.87
CA ARG A 37 5.26 3.07 8.36
C ARG A 37 5.94 3.18 9.72
N GLN A 38 5.60 2.30 10.65
CA GLN A 38 6.24 2.27 11.97
C GLN A 38 7.75 2.01 11.86
N GLY A 39 8.15 1.01 11.08
CA GLY A 39 9.57 0.72 10.86
C GLY A 39 10.31 1.87 10.17
N LYS A 40 9.63 2.60 9.27
CA LYS A 40 10.20 3.77 8.59
C LYS A 40 10.42 4.93 9.57
N ASP A 41 9.46 5.20 10.44
CA ASP A 41 9.59 6.22 11.48
C ASP A 41 10.73 5.89 12.45
N GLU A 42 10.87 4.61 12.85
CA GLU A 42 11.96 4.14 13.70
C GLU A 42 13.33 4.26 13.00
N TYR A 43 13.41 3.91 11.72
CA TYR A 43 14.62 4.05 10.90
C TYR A 43 15.03 5.52 10.74
N ASP A 44 14.08 6.41 10.49
CA ASP A 44 14.35 7.84 10.33
C ASP A 44 14.82 8.47 11.65
N GLN A 45 14.26 8.05 12.79
CA GLN A 45 14.76 8.44 14.11
C GLN A 45 16.19 7.94 14.36
N LEU A 46 16.48 6.69 13.99
CA LEU A 46 17.82 6.12 14.10
C LEU A 46 18.85 6.86 13.23
N GLN A 47 18.49 7.18 11.98
CA GLN A 47 19.34 7.97 11.08
C GLN A 47 19.58 9.39 11.61
N ALA A 48 18.56 10.04 12.17
CA ALA A 48 18.71 11.34 12.82
C ALA A 48 19.65 11.26 14.03
N GLU A 49 19.57 10.20 14.84
CA GLU A 49 20.50 9.96 15.95
C GLU A 49 21.95 9.77 15.47
N ILE A 50 22.17 8.96 14.42
CA ILE A 50 23.49 8.75 13.82
C ILE A 50 24.06 10.08 13.32
N ALA A 51 23.27 10.88 12.60
CA ALA A 51 23.68 12.19 12.11
C ALA A 51 24.04 13.14 13.26
N GLY A 52 23.22 13.15 14.33
CA GLY A 52 23.48 13.91 15.54
C GLY A 52 24.78 13.50 16.23
N LEU A 53 25.04 12.20 16.36
CA LEU A 53 26.27 11.68 16.94
C LEU A 53 27.50 12.03 16.10
N LYS A 54 27.44 11.94 14.76
CA LYS A 54 28.55 12.32 13.87
C LYS A 54 28.97 13.79 13.98
N SER A 55 28.07 14.66 14.44
CA SER A 55 28.36 16.08 14.67
C SER A 55 29.12 16.36 15.97
N ARG A 56 29.28 15.37 16.85
CA ARG A 56 29.88 15.53 18.19
C ARG A 56 30.77 14.33 18.55
N VAL A 57 31.44 14.42 19.69
CA VAL A 57 32.32 13.33 20.20
C VAL A 57 31.66 12.53 21.33
N SER A 58 30.57 13.04 21.90
CA SER A 58 29.89 12.49 23.08
C SER A 58 28.99 11.29 22.75
N ASN A 59 28.99 10.28 23.64
CA ASN A 59 28.07 9.14 23.62
C ASN A 59 26.67 9.46 24.17
N ILE A 60 26.49 10.64 24.77
CA ILE A 60 25.21 11.05 25.36
C ILE A 60 24.18 11.30 24.26
N ASP A 61 22.91 10.99 24.51
CA ASP A 61 21.81 11.13 23.56
C ASP A 61 21.46 12.61 23.27
N GLU A 62 20.84 12.88 22.11
CA GLU A 62 20.51 14.26 21.70
C GLU A 62 19.58 14.97 22.70
N LYS A 63 18.68 14.27 23.41
CA LYS A 63 17.74 14.93 24.31
C LYS A 63 18.48 15.56 25.49
N GLN A 64 19.46 14.87 26.05
CA GLN A 64 20.30 15.38 27.13
C GLN A 64 21.26 16.47 26.64
N ILE A 65 21.87 16.30 25.47
CA ILE A 65 22.74 17.32 24.87
C ILE A 65 21.97 18.60 24.56
N ALA A 66 20.75 18.50 24.01
CA ALA A 66 19.87 19.64 23.78
C ALA A 66 19.47 20.33 25.08
N LEU A 67 19.28 19.58 26.18
CA LEU A 67 19.01 20.15 27.50
C LEU A 67 20.21 20.95 28.02
N ARG A 68 21.43 20.39 27.94
CA ARG A 68 22.67 21.11 28.29
C ARG A 68 22.80 22.39 27.47
N ARG A 69 22.62 22.30 26.15
CA ARG A 69 22.69 23.43 25.22
C ARG A 69 21.72 24.55 25.61
N ARG A 70 20.46 24.21 25.89
CA ARG A 70 19.44 25.18 26.34
C ARG A 70 19.83 25.87 27.65
N LEU A 71 20.34 25.10 28.61
CA LEU A 71 20.80 25.62 29.89
C LEU A 71 21.99 26.57 29.69
N CYS A 72 23.00 26.15 28.93
CA CYS A 72 24.20 26.93 28.63
C CYS A 72 23.84 28.23 27.90
N GLN A 73 22.95 28.18 26.91
CA GLN A 73 22.45 29.35 26.21
C GLN A 73 21.74 30.34 27.14
N ALA A 74 20.84 29.84 28.00
CA ALA A 74 20.09 30.69 28.93
C ALA A 74 20.98 31.38 29.97
N LEU A 75 22.09 30.73 30.35
CA LEU A 75 23.05 31.25 31.34
C LEU A 75 24.31 31.83 30.70
N SER A 76 24.41 31.89 29.38
CA SER A 76 25.63 32.33 28.68
C SER A 76 26.91 31.61 29.18
N LEU A 77 26.81 30.30 29.36
CA LEU A 77 27.91 29.41 29.74
C LEU A 77 28.42 28.64 28.51
N ALA A 78 29.68 28.22 28.54
CA ALA A 78 30.21 27.30 27.53
C ALA A 78 29.72 25.86 27.82
N GLU A 79 29.44 25.08 26.78
CA GLU A 79 29.01 23.68 26.97
C GLU A 79 30.12 22.82 27.59
N GLU A 80 31.40 23.10 27.29
CA GLU A 80 32.53 22.39 27.88
C GLU A 80 32.72 22.62 29.39
N ASP A 81 32.16 23.70 29.94
CA ASP A 81 32.21 23.97 31.39
C ASP A 81 31.23 23.10 32.18
N LEU A 82 30.23 22.52 31.50
CA LEU A 82 29.21 21.66 32.08
C LEU A 82 29.22 20.26 31.44
N PRO A 83 30.31 19.49 31.57
CA PRO A 83 30.39 18.16 30.96
C PRO A 83 29.47 17.18 31.68
N PHE A 84 29.00 16.16 30.96
CA PHE A 84 28.41 14.98 31.59
C PHE A 84 29.50 14.07 32.13
N ALA A 85 29.25 13.39 33.26
CA ALA A 85 30.25 12.48 33.84
C ALA A 85 30.68 11.36 32.86
N GLY A 86 29.77 10.90 32.00
CA GLY A 86 30.05 9.86 31.00
C GLY A 86 30.99 10.32 29.89
N GLU A 87 31.03 11.61 29.58
CA GLU A 87 31.99 12.19 28.62
C GLU A 87 33.43 12.19 29.15
N LEU A 88 33.58 12.05 30.48
CA LEU A 88 34.86 12.10 31.16
C LEU A 88 35.32 10.74 31.70
N LEU A 89 34.47 9.72 31.64
CA LEU A 89 34.76 8.37 32.12
C LEU A 89 34.82 7.40 30.96
N GLN A 90 35.80 6.50 30.97
CA GLN A 90 35.91 5.42 30.00
C GLN A 90 36.32 4.12 30.72
N VAL A 91 35.89 2.98 30.19
CA VAL A 91 36.39 1.67 30.62
C VAL A 91 37.77 1.42 29.99
N ARG A 92 38.71 0.91 30.78
CA ARG A 92 40.03 0.53 30.30
C ARG A 92 39.92 -0.49 29.16
N GLU A 93 40.77 -0.36 28.14
CA GLU A 93 40.75 -1.23 26.96
C GLU A 93 40.99 -2.69 27.33
N GLU A 94 41.86 -2.93 28.31
CA GLU A 94 42.16 -4.25 28.87
C GLU A 94 41.01 -4.86 29.70
N GLU A 95 39.98 -4.08 30.02
CA GLU A 95 38.83 -4.48 30.84
C GLU A 95 37.51 -4.51 30.05
N LYS A 96 37.57 -4.62 28.73
CA LYS A 96 36.40 -4.67 27.83
C LYS A 96 35.36 -5.73 28.19
N ASP A 97 35.78 -6.85 28.78
CA ASP A 97 34.87 -7.90 29.27
C ASP A 97 33.88 -7.40 30.35
N TRP A 98 34.24 -6.33 31.05
CA TRP A 98 33.41 -5.70 32.10
C TRP A 98 32.61 -4.51 31.61
N GLU A 99 32.85 -4.05 30.37
CA GLU A 99 32.32 -2.79 29.84
C GLU A 99 30.81 -2.68 30.01
N GLY A 100 30.04 -3.69 29.59
CA GLY A 100 28.58 -3.65 29.69
C GLY A 100 28.05 -3.64 31.12
N ALA A 101 28.73 -4.32 32.06
CA ALA A 101 28.36 -4.32 33.47
C ALA A 101 28.64 -2.95 34.11
N ILE A 102 29.77 -2.33 33.75
CA ILE A 102 30.16 -0.99 34.17
C ILE A 102 29.19 0.04 33.60
N GLU A 103 28.90 -0.01 32.30
CA GLU A 103 27.93 0.86 31.63
C GLU A 103 26.57 0.78 32.29
N ARG A 104 26.06 -0.42 32.58
CA ARG A 104 24.79 -0.59 33.29
C ARG A 104 24.79 0.06 34.67
N LEU A 105 25.84 -0.15 35.46
CA LEU A 105 25.96 0.40 36.81
C LEU A 105 26.08 1.93 36.78
N LEU A 106 26.92 2.46 35.89
CA LEU A 106 27.24 3.88 35.82
C LEU A 106 26.31 4.66 34.91
N HIS A 107 25.37 4.05 34.18
CA HIS A 107 24.52 4.73 33.20
C HIS A 107 23.89 6.02 33.74
N GLY A 108 23.23 5.93 34.90
CA GLY A 108 22.60 7.09 35.53
C GLY A 108 23.60 8.14 36.03
N PHE A 109 24.79 7.72 36.44
CA PHE A 109 25.87 8.63 36.83
C PHE A 109 26.49 9.30 35.61
N GLY A 110 26.72 8.56 34.53
CA GLY A 110 27.24 9.06 33.26
C GLY A 110 26.37 10.15 32.65
N LEU A 111 25.05 10.05 32.79
CA LEU A 111 24.08 11.07 32.35
C LEU A 111 23.97 12.28 33.31
N SER A 112 24.73 12.32 34.39
CA SER A 112 24.70 13.44 35.34
C SER A 112 25.60 14.58 34.88
N LEU A 113 25.07 15.80 34.89
CA LEU A 113 25.79 17.01 34.52
C LEU A 113 26.72 17.45 35.66
N LEU A 114 27.95 17.84 35.36
CA LEU A 114 28.90 18.36 36.34
C LEU A 114 28.89 19.88 36.30
N VAL A 115 28.56 20.50 37.43
CA VAL A 115 28.38 21.95 37.54
C VAL A 115 29.45 22.54 38.46
N PRO A 116 30.38 23.36 37.95
CA PRO A 116 31.36 24.05 38.77
C PRO A 116 30.72 24.86 39.90
N ASP A 117 31.39 24.93 41.04
CA ASP A 117 30.90 25.63 42.24
C ASP A 117 30.46 27.08 41.95
N ARG A 118 31.24 27.78 41.13
CA ARG A 118 31.01 29.16 40.69
C ARG A 118 29.68 29.37 39.96
N ASP A 119 29.18 28.36 39.25
CA ASP A 119 27.98 28.45 38.41
C ASP A 119 26.75 27.79 39.06
N TYR A 120 26.96 27.05 40.16
CA TYR A 120 25.92 26.28 40.85
C TYR A 120 24.66 27.08 41.18
N ALA A 121 24.79 28.28 41.75
CA ALA A 121 23.63 29.06 42.16
C ALA A 121 22.74 29.44 40.97
N ARG A 122 23.36 29.82 39.85
CA ARG A 122 22.67 30.22 38.62
C ARG A 122 21.99 29.02 37.96
N VAL A 123 22.68 27.88 37.93
CA VAL A 123 22.15 26.61 37.41
C VAL A 123 20.97 26.13 38.24
N ALA A 124 21.10 26.10 39.57
CA ALA A 124 20.03 25.65 40.47
C ALA A 124 18.77 26.51 40.32
N GLN A 125 18.92 27.84 40.27
CA GLN A 125 17.81 28.76 40.05
C GLN A 125 17.13 28.53 38.70
N TRP A 126 17.90 28.38 37.62
CA TRP A 126 17.35 28.13 36.29
C TRP A 126 16.58 26.82 36.21
N VAL A 127 17.11 25.75 36.83
CA VAL A 127 16.46 24.44 36.88
C VAL A 127 15.11 24.51 37.59
N ASP A 128 15.03 25.21 38.72
CA ASP A 128 13.79 25.35 39.50
C ASP A 128 12.68 26.10 38.73
N GLN A 129 13.06 27.11 37.95
CA GLN A 129 12.13 27.94 37.19
C GLN A 129 11.73 27.36 35.82
N THR A 130 12.46 26.34 35.34
CA THR A 130 12.31 25.85 33.96
C THR A 130 11.64 24.48 33.92
N HIS A 131 10.57 24.37 33.15
CA HIS A 131 10.01 23.06 32.83
C HIS A 131 10.92 22.32 31.82
N LEU A 132 11.74 21.39 32.33
CA LEU A 132 12.78 20.70 31.56
C LEU A 132 12.25 19.76 30.47
N ARG A 133 11.00 19.28 30.61
CA ARG A 133 10.40 18.19 29.79
C ARG A 133 11.24 16.91 29.80
N GLY A 134 11.90 16.64 30.92
CA GLY A 134 12.80 15.50 31.11
C GLY A 134 13.34 15.44 32.52
N ARG A 135 14.26 14.49 32.76
CA ARG A 135 14.98 14.34 34.03
C ARG A 135 16.41 14.86 33.86
N LEU A 136 16.80 15.77 34.74
CA LEU A 136 18.18 16.23 34.89
C LEU A 136 18.69 15.82 36.26
N VAL A 137 19.86 15.19 36.28
CA VAL A 137 20.65 15.01 37.50
C VAL A 137 21.91 15.83 37.31
N TYR A 138 22.29 16.61 38.30
CA TYR A 138 23.53 17.37 38.25
C TYR A 138 24.24 17.30 39.60
N PHE A 139 25.57 17.34 39.55
CA PHE A 139 26.43 17.39 40.71
C PHE A 139 27.16 18.73 40.78
N ARG A 140 27.19 19.30 41.98
CA ARG A 140 27.99 20.47 42.29
C ARG A 140 29.45 20.03 42.49
N VAL A 141 30.32 20.43 41.57
CA VAL A 141 31.76 20.17 41.63
C VAL A 141 32.43 21.22 42.48
N ARG A 142 32.86 20.83 43.67
CA ARG A 142 33.67 21.66 44.56
C ARG A 142 35.13 21.31 44.40
N GLU A 143 35.98 22.32 44.46
CA GLU A 143 37.41 22.08 44.63
C GLU A 143 37.61 21.22 45.89
N ALA A 144 38.37 20.16 45.71
CA ALA A 144 38.64 19.22 46.77
C ALA A 144 39.37 19.93 47.92
N GLN A 145 38.77 19.96 49.11
CA GLN A 145 39.59 20.00 50.32
C GLN A 145 40.44 18.72 50.30
N ARG A 146 41.75 18.86 50.56
CA ARG A 146 42.71 17.74 50.59
C ARG A 146 42.28 16.73 51.65
N SER A 147 41.46 15.76 51.25
CA SER A 147 41.11 14.57 52.01
C SER A 147 41.71 13.37 51.30
N GLU A 148 42.27 12.43 52.06
CA GLU A 148 42.83 11.20 51.50
C GLU A 148 41.76 10.38 50.77
N LEU A 149 42.13 9.79 49.63
CA LEU A 149 41.26 8.87 48.91
C LEU A 149 41.06 7.59 49.75
N PRO A 150 39.86 6.99 49.72
CA PRO A 150 39.62 5.74 50.42
C PRO A 150 40.50 4.63 49.84
N THR A 151 40.95 3.71 50.70
CA THR A 151 41.63 2.49 50.23
C THR A 151 40.63 1.62 49.49
N LEU A 152 40.78 1.53 48.16
CA LEU A 152 39.92 0.74 47.30
C LEU A 152 40.11 -0.76 47.53
N HIS A 153 39.04 -1.52 47.31
CA HIS A 153 39.10 -2.97 47.24
C HIS A 153 40.16 -3.43 46.20
N PRO A 154 40.88 -4.55 46.42
CA PRO A 154 41.83 -5.09 45.44
C PRO A 154 41.19 -5.28 44.06
N ASP A 155 40.01 -5.90 44.02
CA ASP A 155 39.23 -6.15 42.81
C ASP A 155 38.21 -5.03 42.50
N SER A 156 38.49 -3.80 42.92
CA SER A 156 37.53 -2.70 42.76
C SER A 156 37.23 -2.38 41.30
N LEU A 157 35.94 -2.22 40.95
CA LEU A 157 35.49 -1.74 39.65
C LEU A 157 36.12 -0.41 39.26
N VAL A 158 36.41 0.46 40.24
CA VAL A 158 37.05 1.76 40.04
C VAL A 158 38.39 1.63 39.30
N ARG A 159 39.13 0.54 39.55
CA ARG A 159 40.42 0.29 38.89
C ARG A 159 40.27 0.01 37.39
N LYS A 160 39.08 -0.41 36.94
CA LYS A 160 38.76 -0.70 35.54
C LYS A 160 38.30 0.55 34.77
N LEU A 161 38.20 1.69 35.45
CA LEU A 161 37.83 2.98 34.85
C LEU A 161 39.06 3.86 34.61
N GLN A 162 38.91 4.79 33.67
CA GLN A 162 39.79 5.91 33.42
C GLN A 162 38.98 7.20 33.47
N VAL A 163 39.50 8.19 34.19
CA VAL A 163 38.99 9.56 34.18
C VAL A 163 39.84 10.35 33.19
N LYS A 164 39.19 11.19 32.39
CA LYS A 164 39.84 12.04 31.39
C LYS A 164 40.87 12.99 32.05
N PRO A 165 42.19 12.82 31.83
CA PRO A 165 43.24 13.47 32.63
C PRO A 165 43.28 15.01 32.56
N ASP A 166 42.89 15.57 31.42
CA ASP A 166 42.87 17.01 31.13
C ASP A 166 41.60 17.72 31.66
N SER A 167 40.69 16.98 32.30
CA SER A 167 39.43 17.56 32.78
C SER A 167 39.62 18.39 34.06
N PRO A 168 39.04 19.60 34.15
CA PRO A 168 38.94 20.34 35.41
C PRO A 168 38.17 19.59 36.51
N CYS A 169 37.36 18.60 36.14
CA CYS A 169 36.59 17.77 37.07
C CYS A 169 37.34 16.50 37.52
N TYR A 170 38.61 16.31 37.13
CA TYR A 170 39.35 15.06 37.35
C TYR A 170 39.37 14.63 38.82
N GLU A 171 39.87 15.48 39.72
CA GLU A 171 40.02 15.13 41.15
C GLU A 171 38.68 14.82 41.81
N TRP A 172 37.64 15.58 41.43
CA TRP A 172 36.30 15.38 41.94
C TRP A 172 35.72 14.04 41.45
N LEU A 173 35.85 13.73 40.16
CA LEU A 173 35.36 12.48 39.58
C LEU A 173 36.09 11.27 40.15
N GLU A 174 37.43 11.32 40.25
CA GLU A 174 38.24 10.24 40.81
C GLU A 174 37.77 9.92 42.24
N ARG A 175 37.54 10.95 43.05
CA ARG A 175 37.03 10.80 44.41
C ARG A 175 35.61 10.24 44.44
N GLU A 176 34.69 10.79 43.66
CA GLU A 176 33.30 10.34 43.65
C GLU A 176 33.18 8.89 43.19
N VAL A 177 33.94 8.51 42.17
CA VAL A 177 33.97 7.14 41.68
C VAL A 177 34.55 6.20 42.74
N ALA A 178 35.64 6.60 43.41
CA ALA A 178 36.22 5.84 44.52
C ALA A 178 35.25 5.62 45.68
N HIS A 179 34.45 6.62 46.05
CA HIS A 179 33.49 6.47 47.17
C HIS A 179 32.25 5.66 46.78
N ARG A 180 31.70 5.93 45.59
CA ARG A 180 30.37 5.44 45.21
C ARG A 180 30.40 4.12 44.46
N PHE A 181 31.48 3.83 43.75
CA PHE A 181 31.57 2.67 42.87
C PHE A 181 32.69 1.68 43.24
N ASP A 182 33.19 1.74 44.47
CA ASP A 182 34.03 0.67 45.06
C ASP A 182 33.21 -0.60 45.32
N LEU A 183 32.98 -1.34 44.24
CA LEU A 183 32.35 -2.66 44.22
C LEU A 183 33.40 -3.68 43.78
N ALA A 184 33.46 -4.83 44.44
CA ALA A 184 34.30 -5.93 44.01
C ALA A 184 33.78 -6.53 42.69
N CYS A 185 34.63 -6.54 41.67
CA CYS A 185 34.38 -7.25 40.41
C CYS A 185 34.56 -8.75 40.63
N CYS A 186 33.46 -9.47 40.78
CA CYS A 186 33.48 -10.89 41.09
C CYS A 186 33.46 -11.76 39.84
N GLU A 187 34.47 -12.62 39.68
CA GLU A 187 34.52 -13.58 38.58
C GLU A 187 33.68 -14.82 38.85
N THR A 188 33.47 -15.16 40.12
CA THR A 188 32.70 -16.33 40.55
C THR A 188 31.52 -15.96 41.44
N GLN A 189 30.49 -16.80 41.43
CA GLN A 189 29.31 -16.61 42.29
C GLN A 189 29.65 -16.75 43.78
N GLU A 190 30.68 -17.52 44.13
CA GLU A 190 31.11 -17.67 45.52
C GLU A 190 31.73 -16.38 46.06
N GLN A 191 32.59 -15.72 45.26
CA GLN A 191 33.13 -14.41 45.59
C GLN A 191 31.99 -13.40 45.76
N PHE A 192 31.05 -13.36 44.79
CA PHE A 192 29.89 -12.47 44.84
C PHE A 192 29.03 -12.64 46.12
N ARG A 193 28.87 -13.87 46.60
CA ARG A 193 28.15 -14.15 47.86
C ARG A 193 28.89 -13.64 49.09
N ARG A 194 30.23 -13.74 49.12
CA ARG A 194 31.07 -13.31 50.25
C ARG A 194 31.18 -11.79 50.36
N GLU A 195 31.30 -11.12 49.22
CA GLU A 195 31.52 -9.67 49.19
C GLU A 195 30.30 -8.87 49.67
N LYS A 196 30.52 -7.75 50.36
CA LYS A 196 29.43 -6.88 50.83
C LYS A 196 28.83 -6.04 49.71
N ARG A 197 29.68 -5.57 48.80
CA ARG A 197 29.36 -4.75 47.62
C ARG A 197 30.08 -5.36 46.43
N ALA A 198 29.34 -5.82 45.44
CA ALA A 198 29.92 -6.60 44.35
C ALA A 198 29.15 -6.44 43.05
N ILE A 199 29.82 -6.76 41.95
CA ILE A 199 29.23 -6.82 40.62
C ILE A 199 29.76 -8.05 39.88
N THR A 200 28.88 -8.73 39.15
CA THR A 200 29.28 -9.84 38.27
C THR A 200 29.47 -9.33 36.84
N ARG A 201 30.23 -10.09 36.02
CA ARG A 201 30.37 -9.80 34.58
C ARG A 201 29.02 -9.74 33.85
N ALA A 202 28.02 -10.47 34.34
CA ALA A 202 26.65 -10.45 33.80
C ALA A 202 25.80 -9.24 34.26
N GLY A 203 26.41 -8.28 34.96
CA GLY A 203 25.75 -7.05 35.41
C GLY A 203 24.79 -7.25 36.58
N GLN A 204 24.97 -8.29 37.41
CA GLN A 204 24.25 -8.41 38.68
C GLN A 204 24.99 -7.59 39.73
N ILE A 205 24.29 -6.68 40.40
CA ILE A 205 24.83 -5.75 41.39
C ILE A 205 24.36 -6.15 42.78
N LYS A 206 25.28 -6.21 43.74
CA LYS A 206 25.01 -6.36 45.18
C LYS A 206 25.32 -5.05 45.88
N ALA A 207 24.28 -4.44 46.44
CA ALA A 207 24.37 -3.23 47.24
C ALA A 207 24.34 -3.57 48.74
N PRO A 208 24.74 -2.63 49.63
CA PRO A 208 24.60 -2.81 51.06
C PRO A 208 23.14 -3.09 51.47
N GLY A 209 22.94 -3.82 52.58
CA GLY A 209 21.60 -4.13 53.09
C GLY A 209 20.88 -5.23 52.30
N GLU A 210 21.62 -6.22 51.79
CA GLU A 210 21.09 -7.41 51.09
C GLU A 210 20.32 -7.13 49.79
N ARG A 211 20.38 -5.90 49.28
CA ARG A 211 19.77 -5.54 48.00
C ARG A 211 20.59 -6.09 46.83
N HIS A 212 19.94 -6.87 45.98
CA HIS A 212 20.50 -7.36 44.73
C HIS A 212 19.68 -6.85 43.56
N GLU A 213 20.36 -6.41 42.50
CA GLU A 213 19.73 -5.87 41.31
C GLU A 213 20.33 -6.52 40.07
N LYS A 214 19.48 -6.91 39.13
CA LYS A 214 19.88 -7.29 37.78
C LYS A 214 18.85 -6.72 36.82
N ASP A 215 19.25 -5.69 36.10
CA ASP A 215 18.39 -5.01 35.14
C ASP A 215 18.69 -5.47 33.72
N ASP A 216 17.95 -6.47 33.25
CA ASP A 216 18.08 -7.03 31.90
C ASP A 216 17.01 -6.52 30.93
N ARG A 217 16.37 -5.37 31.22
CA ARG A 217 15.47 -4.70 30.26
C ARG A 217 16.14 -4.48 28.90
N HIS A 218 17.47 -4.34 28.92
CA HIS A 218 18.30 -4.27 27.74
C HIS A 218 19.48 -5.21 27.84
N ARG A 219 19.93 -5.72 26.69
CA ARG A 219 21.11 -6.57 26.60
C ARG A 219 22.34 -5.84 27.12
N LEU A 220 23.21 -6.59 27.81
CA LEU A 220 24.40 -6.04 28.43
C LEU A 220 25.41 -5.54 27.38
N ASP A 221 25.47 -6.21 26.23
CA ASP A 221 26.37 -5.94 25.11
C ASP A 221 25.79 -4.94 24.07
N ASP A 222 24.67 -4.29 24.38
CA ASP A 222 24.03 -3.31 23.49
C ASP A 222 24.75 -1.95 23.53
N ARG A 223 25.84 -1.83 22.77
CA ARG A 223 26.65 -0.61 22.64
C ARG A 223 25.87 0.64 22.22
N ARG A 224 24.70 0.50 21.61
CA ARG A 224 23.84 1.63 21.25
C ARG A 224 23.40 2.42 22.49
N ARG A 225 23.41 1.79 23.66
CA ARG A 225 22.95 2.37 24.94
C ARG A 225 24.07 2.87 25.83
N TYR A 226 25.31 2.64 25.43
CA TYR A 226 26.47 3.06 26.20
C TYR A 226 26.56 4.59 26.21
N VAL A 227 26.98 5.12 27.36
CA VAL A 227 27.05 6.56 27.63
C VAL A 227 28.44 6.99 28.11
N LEU A 228 29.29 6.04 28.50
CA LEU A 228 30.67 6.32 28.86
C LEU A 228 31.55 6.33 27.61
N GLY A 229 32.68 7.01 27.68
CA GLY A 229 33.71 7.01 26.66
C GLY A 229 34.00 8.38 26.09
N TRP A 230 35.27 8.58 25.71
CA TRP A 230 35.77 9.83 25.14
C TRP A 230 35.56 9.92 23.62
N SER A 231 34.93 8.91 23.02
CA SER A 231 34.61 8.83 21.60
C SER A 231 33.32 8.06 21.41
N ASN A 232 32.56 8.44 20.38
CA ASN A 232 31.31 7.78 20.00
C ASN A 232 31.42 6.89 18.76
N ALA A 233 32.63 6.62 18.27
CA ALA A 233 32.85 5.83 17.07
C ALA A 233 32.24 4.41 17.17
N GLU A 234 32.43 3.72 18.30
CA GLU A 234 31.86 2.37 18.49
C GLU A 234 30.32 2.40 18.59
N LYS A 235 29.75 3.45 19.19
CA LYS A 235 28.30 3.64 19.27
C LYS A 235 27.70 3.93 17.90
N ILE A 236 28.33 4.81 17.11
CA ILE A 236 27.93 5.08 15.72
C ILE A 236 27.98 3.79 14.89
N ALA A 237 29.07 3.01 14.97
CA ALA A 237 29.18 1.75 14.23
C ALA A 237 28.08 0.74 14.62
N ALA A 238 27.73 0.67 15.91
CA ALA A 238 26.64 -0.18 16.39
C ALA A 238 25.26 0.28 15.88
N LEU A 239 25.00 1.59 15.85
CA LEU A 239 23.77 2.17 15.32
C LEU A 239 23.67 2.01 13.80
N GLU A 240 24.75 2.23 13.05
CA GLU A 240 24.80 2.04 11.59
C GLU A 240 24.55 0.58 11.20
N LYS A 241 25.08 -0.37 11.97
CA LYS A 241 24.80 -1.80 11.78
C LYS A 241 23.32 -2.12 11.99
N GLU A 242 22.68 -1.49 12.98
CA GLU A 242 21.25 -1.66 13.19
C GLU A 242 20.43 -1.00 12.08
N ALA A 243 20.82 0.19 11.64
CA ALA A 243 20.17 0.89 10.54
C ALA A 243 20.19 0.04 9.26
N GLY A 244 21.33 -0.61 8.94
CA GLY A 244 21.40 -1.53 7.81
C GLY A 244 20.46 -2.74 7.93
N ARG A 245 20.23 -3.26 9.14
CA ARG A 245 19.26 -4.34 9.38
C ARG A 245 17.82 -3.86 9.21
N GLN A 246 17.49 -2.69 9.75
CA GLN A 246 16.15 -2.11 9.61
C GLN A 246 15.85 -1.75 8.14
N GLU A 247 16.84 -1.24 7.41
CA GLU A 247 16.72 -0.95 5.98
C GLU A 247 16.40 -2.23 5.17
N GLN A 248 17.06 -3.35 5.48
CA GLN A 248 16.75 -4.65 4.87
C GLN A 248 15.32 -5.09 5.17
N GLN A 249 14.87 -4.98 6.43
CA GLN A 249 13.49 -5.31 6.81
C GLN A 249 12.46 -4.42 6.10
N LEU A 250 12.75 -3.12 5.96
CA LEU A 250 11.89 -2.20 5.21
C LEU A 250 11.82 -2.56 3.72
N ALA A 251 12.94 -2.97 3.12
CA ALA A 251 12.97 -3.44 1.74
C ALA A 251 12.13 -4.71 1.55
N GLU A 252 12.19 -5.67 2.49
CA GLU A 252 11.36 -6.87 2.49
C GLU A 252 9.87 -6.53 2.60
N LEU A 253 9.50 -5.64 3.52
CA LEU A 253 8.12 -5.19 3.69
C LEU A 253 7.61 -4.45 2.44
N ALA A 254 8.43 -3.58 1.84
CA ALA A 254 8.09 -2.91 0.59
C ALA A 254 7.87 -3.90 -0.57
N GLY A 255 8.74 -4.92 -0.67
CA GLY A 255 8.57 -6.02 -1.62
C GLY A 255 7.25 -6.78 -1.42
N ARG A 256 6.89 -7.08 -0.17
CA ARG A 256 5.60 -7.72 0.17
C ARG A 256 4.41 -6.84 -0.19
N ILE A 257 4.46 -5.54 0.11
CA ILE A 257 3.41 -4.58 -0.28
C ILE A 257 3.23 -4.60 -1.80
N SER A 258 4.31 -4.53 -2.57
CA SER A 258 4.24 -4.55 -4.02
C SER A 258 3.62 -5.84 -4.56
N ALA A 259 3.96 -7.00 -3.98
CA ALA A 259 3.40 -8.29 -4.39
C ALA A 259 1.89 -8.36 -4.11
N LEU A 260 1.47 -7.96 -2.90
CA LEU A 260 0.06 -7.92 -2.51
C LEU A 260 -0.76 -6.94 -3.35
N GLN A 261 -0.19 -5.78 -3.72
CA GLN A 261 -0.84 -4.83 -4.63
C GLN A 261 -1.08 -5.42 -6.03
N GLN A 262 -0.10 -6.17 -6.55
CA GLN A 262 -0.24 -6.87 -7.84
C GLN A 262 -1.35 -7.94 -7.77
N GLU A 263 -1.37 -8.73 -6.71
CA GLU A 263 -2.40 -9.75 -6.50
C GLU A 263 -3.79 -9.11 -6.35
N GLN A 264 -3.90 -8.01 -5.59
CA GLN A 264 -5.14 -7.25 -5.47
C GLN A 264 -5.62 -6.73 -6.82
N SER A 265 -4.72 -6.19 -7.67
CA SER A 265 -5.11 -5.73 -9.00
C SER A 265 -5.64 -6.86 -9.87
N ALA A 266 -5.01 -8.04 -9.84
CA ALA A 266 -5.45 -9.20 -10.59
C ALA A 266 -6.83 -9.70 -10.12
N LEU A 267 -7.09 -9.68 -8.80
CA LEU A 267 -8.41 -10.02 -8.25
C LEU A 267 -9.48 -9.00 -8.66
N LYS A 268 -9.17 -7.70 -8.63
CA LYS A 268 -10.09 -6.65 -9.07
C LYS A 268 -10.44 -6.78 -10.56
N GLU A 269 -9.47 -7.09 -11.42
CA GLU A 269 -9.70 -7.40 -12.83
C GLU A 269 -10.58 -8.64 -13.01
N ARG A 270 -10.32 -9.71 -12.23
CA ARG A 270 -11.13 -10.92 -12.23
C ARG A 270 -12.57 -10.65 -11.80
N LEU A 271 -12.77 -9.89 -10.71
CA LEU A 271 -14.09 -9.50 -10.22
C LEU A 271 -14.86 -8.65 -11.23
N SER A 272 -14.19 -7.71 -11.90
CA SER A 272 -14.76 -6.92 -12.99
C SER A 272 -15.24 -7.81 -14.14
N THR A 273 -14.43 -8.80 -14.51
CA THR A 273 -14.78 -9.77 -15.57
C THR A 273 -15.97 -10.64 -15.17
N LEU A 274 -15.97 -11.18 -13.94
CA LEU A 274 -17.08 -11.99 -13.44
C LEU A 274 -18.38 -11.18 -13.32
N SER A 275 -18.29 -9.92 -12.92
CA SER A 275 -19.46 -9.02 -12.82
C SER A 275 -20.11 -8.80 -14.18
N LYS A 276 -19.31 -8.60 -15.25
CA LYS A 276 -19.83 -8.49 -16.63
C LYS A 276 -20.51 -9.76 -17.12
N LEU A 277 -20.05 -10.93 -16.68
CA LEU A 277 -20.67 -12.20 -17.06
C LEU A 277 -22.01 -12.43 -16.36
N ASP A 278 -22.20 -11.91 -15.14
CA ASP A 278 -23.47 -12.01 -14.40
C ASP A 278 -24.57 -11.07 -14.91
N GLU A 279 -24.23 -10.08 -15.76
CA GLU A 279 -25.23 -9.21 -16.42
C GLU A 279 -26.19 -10.00 -17.33
N TYR A 280 -25.73 -11.12 -17.89
CA TYR A 280 -26.52 -11.97 -18.78
C TYR A 280 -27.36 -12.97 -17.98
N ARG A 281 -28.67 -12.69 -17.85
CA ARG A 281 -29.59 -13.51 -17.04
C ARG A 281 -30.25 -14.64 -17.80
N ASP A 282 -30.40 -14.47 -19.11
CA ASP A 282 -30.95 -15.47 -20.02
C ASP A 282 -29.89 -15.84 -21.07
N PHE A 283 -29.81 -17.12 -21.42
CA PHE A 283 -28.95 -17.57 -22.50
C PHE A 283 -29.36 -16.94 -23.84
N ARG A 284 -30.64 -16.60 -24.02
CA ARG A 284 -31.15 -15.92 -25.21
C ARG A 284 -30.48 -14.58 -25.49
N ASP A 285 -29.96 -13.91 -24.45
CA ASP A 285 -29.22 -12.66 -24.60
C ASP A 285 -27.84 -12.88 -25.25
N LEU A 286 -27.32 -14.11 -25.21
CA LEU A 286 -26.04 -14.54 -25.78
C LEU A 286 -26.22 -15.39 -27.05
N ASP A 287 -27.39 -16.01 -27.21
CA ASP A 287 -27.70 -16.94 -28.31
C ASP A 287 -28.09 -16.19 -29.59
N TRP A 288 -27.08 -15.70 -30.30
CA TRP A 288 -27.25 -14.96 -31.54
C TRP A 288 -27.68 -15.83 -32.73
N GLN A 289 -27.46 -17.15 -32.67
CA GLN A 289 -27.64 -18.05 -33.82
C GLN A 289 -29.12 -18.18 -34.26
N PRO A 290 -30.11 -18.39 -33.38
CA PRO A 290 -31.52 -18.41 -33.75
C PRO A 290 -31.98 -17.08 -34.35
N VAL A 291 -31.51 -15.96 -33.81
CA VAL A 291 -31.84 -14.62 -34.32
C VAL A 291 -31.26 -14.44 -35.73
N ALA A 292 -30.00 -14.82 -35.96
CA ALA A 292 -29.38 -14.75 -37.28
C ALA A 292 -30.09 -15.64 -38.32
N LEU A 293 -30.50 -16.85 -37.92
CA LEU A 293 -31.29 -17.73 -38.79
C LEU A 293 -32.67 -17.15 -39.10
N SER A 294 -33.33 -16.53 -38.11
CA SER A 294 -34.61 -15.85 -38.30
C SER A 294 -34.48 -14.66 -39.25
N ILE A 295 -33.42 -13.86 -39.11
CA ILE A 295 -33.13 -12.75 -40.02
C ILE A 295 -32.95 -13.28 -41.45
N ALA A 296 -32.09 -14.28 -41.64
CA ALA A 296 -31.85 -14.87 -42.96
C ALA A 296 -33.13 -15.43 -43.60
N ARG A 297 -34.00 -16.07 -42.81
CA ARG A 297 -35.30 -16.56 -43.28
C ARG A 297 -36.22 -15.42 -43.68
N LEU A 298 -36.36 -14.38 -42.85
CA LEU A 298 -37.23 -13.24 -43.14
C LEU A 298 -36.73 -12.43 -44.35
N GLU A 299 -35.42 -12.33 -44.54
CA GLU A 299 -34.82 -11.72 -45.73
C GLU A 299 -35.14 -12.53 -46.99
N ASP A 300 -35.12 -13.86 -46.90
CA ASP A 300 -35.50 -14.71 -48.03
C ASP A 300 -36.99 -14.60 -48.36
N GLU A 301 -37.85 -14.63 -47.34
CA GLU A 301 -39.29 -14.46 -47.48
C GLU A 301 -39.65 -13.10 -48.08
N LYS A 302 -38.97 -12.03 -47.64
CA LYS A 302 -39.11 -10.70 -48.23
C LYS A 302 -38.79 -10.72 -49.73
N ARG A 303 -37.66 -11.31 -50.13
CA ARG A 303 -37.26 -11.40 -51.55
C ARG A 303 -38.29 -12.18 -52.38
N GLN A 304 -38.83 -13.27 -51.83
CA GLN A 304 -39.85 -14.06 -52.53
C GLN A 304 -41.17 -13.27 -52.71
N LEU A 305 -41.60 -12.53 -51.68
CA LEU A 305 -42.80 -11.70 -51.75
C LEU A 305 -42.66 -10.53 -52.73
N GLU A 306 -41.50 -9.86 -52.75
CA GLU A 306 -41.20 -8.81 -53.72
C GLU A 306 -41.27 -9.35 -55.16
N ALA A 307 -40.63 -10.50 -55.42
CA ALA A 307 -40.68 -11.15 -56.74
C ALA A 307 -42.09 -11.60 -57.14
N ALA A 308 -42.88 -12.12 -56.21
CA ALA A 308 -44.27 -12.51 -56.47
C ALA A 308 -45.17 -11.30 -56.73
N SER A 309 -44.94 -10.19 -56.04
CA SER A 309 -45.66 -8.92 -56.28
C SER A 309 -45.37 -8.37 -57.67
N ASP A 310 -44.11 -8.40 -58.11
CA ASP A 310 -43.73 -7.97 -59.46
C ASP A 310 -44.37 -8.85 -60.55
N LEU A 311 -44.43 -10.17 -60.31
CA LEU A 311 -45.12 -11.11 -61.20
C LEU A 311 -46.62 -10.85 -61.24
N LEU A 312 -47.26 -10.60 -60.09
CA LEU A 312 -48.69 -10.28 -60.00
C LEU A 312 -49.02 -8.95 -60.71
N ALA A 313 -48.18 -7.93 -60.55
CA ALA A 313 -48.33 -6.66 -61.26
C ALA A 313 -48.26 -6.86 -62.79
N THR A 314 -47.33 -7.69 -63.25
CA THR A 314 -47.19 -8.04 -64.68
C THR A 314 -48.40 -8.80 -65.21
N LEU A 315 -48.88 -9.82 -64.50
CA LEU A 315 -50.05 -10.60 -64.89
C LEU A 315 -51.33 -9.76 -64.89
N THR A 316 -51.48 -8.84 -63.94
CA THR A 316 -52.62 -7.91 -63.90
C THR A 316 -52.62 -6.99 -65.11
N ALA A 317 -51.47 -6.43 -65.49
CA ALA A 317 -51.36 -5.60 -66.69
C ALA A 317 -51.69 -6.38 -67.98
N GLN A 318 -51.26 -7.65 -68.07
CA GLN A 318 -51.60 -8.52 -69.19
C GLN A 318 -53.10 -8.84 -69.24
N LEU A 319 -53.73 -9.09 -68.09
CA LEU A 319 -55.16 -9.33 -68.01
C LEU A 319 -55.95 -8.11 -68.51
N THR A 320 -55.61 -6.91 -68.04
CA THR A 320 -56.27 -5.67 -68.48
C THR A 320 -56.10 -5.44 -69.98
N ALA A 321 -54.93 -5.74 -70.54
CA ALA A 321 -54.69 -5.63 -71.99
C ALA A 321 -55.55 -6.63 -72.78
N LEU A 322 -55.63 -7.88 -72.34
CA LEU A 322 -56.47 -8.92 -72.93
C LEU A 322 -57.97 -8.59 -72.85
N GLU A 323 -58.41 -7.99 -71.74
CA GLU A 323 -59.80 -7.55 -71.58
C GLU A 323 -60.17 -6.42 -72.56
N GLU A 324 -59.27 -5.46 -72.81
CA GLU A 324 -59.50 -4.44 -73.83
C GLU A 324 -59.46 -5.01 -75.25
N GLU A 325 -58.51 -5.91 -75.57
CA GLU A 325 -58.48 -6.60 -76.86
C GLU A 325 -59.75 -7.42 -77.12
N LEU A 326 -60.26 -8.10 -76.08
CA LEU A 326 -61.52 -8.83 -76.16
C LEU A 326 -62.67 -7.88 -76.48
N ARG A 327 -62.75 -6.75 -75.77
CA ARG A 327 -63.79 -5.73 -75.97
C ARG A 327 -63.75 -5.11 -77.38
N GLU A 328 -62.56 -4.84 -77.90
CA GLU A 328 -62.40 -4.39 -79.29
C GLU A 328 -62.84 -5.46 -80.29
N THR A 329 -62.48 -6.73 -80.04
CA THR A 329 -62.87 -7.86 -80.89
C THR A 329 -64.38 -8.05 -80.91
N GLU A 330 -65.04 -7.95 -79.75
CA GLU A 330 -66.51 -8.00 -79.63
C GLU A 330 -67.17 -6.85 -80.39
N LYS A 331 -66.65 -5.64 -80.28
CA LYS A 331 -67.13 -4.48 -81.04
C LYS A 331 -67.01 -4.72 -82.55
N HIS A 332 -65.86 -5.23 -83.00
CA HIS A 332 -65.67 -5.59 -84.40
C HIS A 332 -66.61 -6.71 -84.86
N LEU A 333 -66.90 -7.69 -84.00
CA LEU A 333 -67.85 -8.75 -84.28
C LEU A 333 -69.26 -8.18 -84.50
N ASP A 334 -69.71 -7.27 -83.64
CA ASP A 334 -71.02 -6.62 -83.77
C ASP A 334 -71.11 -5.72 -85.01
N GLU A 335 -70.06 -4.94 -85.32
CA GLU A 335 -69.99 -4.19 -86.59
C GLU A 335 -70.08 -5.10 -87.83
N ARG A 336 -69.49 -6.30 -87.76
CA ARG A 336 -69.54 -7.29 -88.85
C ARG A 336 -70.91 -7.94 -88.95
N LYS A 337 -71.58 -8.23 -87.82
CA LYS A 337 -72.96 -8.72 -87.80
C LYS A 337 -73.91 -7.68 -88.41
N ASP A 338 -73.80 -6.41 -88.03
CA ASP A 338 -74.59 -5.30 -88.59
C ASP A 338 -74.39 -5.16 -90.11
N LYS A 339 -73.14 -5.25 -90.58
CA LYS A 339 -72.83 -5.24 -92.01
C LYS A 339 -73.43 -6.45 -92.72
N ARG A 340 -73.41 -7.63 -92.11
CA ARG A 340 -74.02 -8.84 -92.66
C ARG A 340 -75.53 -8.67 -92.79
N SER A 341 -76.22 -8.23 -91.74
CA SER A 341 -77.66 -7.98 -91.77
C SER A 341 -78.05 -6.96 -92.85
N LYS A 342 -77.33 -5.84 -92.98
CA LYS A 342 -77.56 -4.85 -94.06
C LYS A 342 -77.32 -5.42 -95.46
N THR A 343 -76.41 -6.38 -95.59
CA THR A 343 -76.13 -7.04 -96.88
C THR A 343 -77.19 -8.08 -97.21
N GLU A 344 -77.64 -8.86 -96.22
CA GLU A 344 -78.78 -9.78 -96.33
C GLU A 344 -80.06 -9.03 -96.74
N GLU A 345 -80.34 -7.87 -96.15
CA GLU A 345 -81.46 -6.99 -96.56
C GLU A 345 -81.35 -6.54 -98.02
N LYS A 346 -80.14 -6.15 -98.48
CA LYS A 346 -79.91 -5.74 -99.86
C LYS A 346 -80.08 -6.89 -100.85
N ILE A 347 -79.63 -8.10 -100.49
CA ILE A 347 -79.82 -9.30 -101.30
C ILE A 347 -81.31 -9.59 -101.44
N SER A 348 -82.05 -9.58 -100.32
CA SER A 348 -83.51 -9.80 -100.34
C SER A 348 -84.25 -8.76 -101.18
N ALA A 349 -83.86 -7.47 -101.10
CA ALA A 349 -84.43 -6.42 -101.93
C ALA A 349 -84.09 -6.59 -103.43
N ALA A 350 -82.88 -7.03 -103.75
CA ALA A 350 -82.47 -7.32 -105.13
C ALA A 350 -83.19 -8.54 -105.71
N GLU A 351 -83.40 -9.58 -104.92
CA GLU A 351 -84.21 -10.76 -105.29
C GLU A 351 -85.67 -10.37 -105.55
N GLN A 352 -86.26 -9.49 -104.73
CA GLN A 352 -87.60 -8.96 -104.99
C GLN A 352 -87.67 -8.14 -106.29
N LEU A 353 -86.67 -7.30 -106.56
CA LEU A 353 -86.55 -6.54 -107.80
C LEU A 353 -86.37 -7.45 -109.03
N GLN A 354 -85.59 -8.52 -108.91
CA GLN A 354 -85.42 -9.52 -109.95
C GLN A 354 -86.74 -10.24 -110.24
N GLN A 355 -87.49 -10.61 -109.20
CA GLN A 355 -88.81 -11.23 -109.35
C GLN A 355 -89.79 -10.29 -110.06
N GLN A 356 -89.83 -9.01 -109.66
CA GLN A 356 -90.65 -7.98 -110.32
C GLN A 356 -90.25 -7.78 -111.79
N ALA A 357 -88.95 -7.82 -112.11
CA ALA A 357 -88.47 -7.72 -113.49
C ALA A 357 -88.82 -8.97 -114.32
N HIS A 358 -88.82 -10.16 -113.73
CA HIS A 358 -89.28 -11.40 -114.36
C HIS A 358 -90.79 -11.37 -114.63
N ASP A 359 -91.58 -10.88 -113.68
CA ASP A 359 -93.03 -10.74 -113.83
C ASP A 359 -93.39 -9.71 -114.93
N LEU A 360 -92.61 -8.64 -115.07
CA LEU A 360 -92.76 -7.65 -116.15
C LEU A 360 -92.34 -8.19 -117.52
N LEU A 361 -91.29 -9.03 -117.61
CA LEU A 361 -90.90 -9.71 -118.84
C LEU A 361 -91.96 -10.73 -119.29
N GLY A 362 -92.59 -11.44 -118.35
CA GLY A 362 -93.72 -12.32 -118.64
C GLY A 362 -94.95 -11.57 -119.19
N GLN A 363 -95.16 -10.32 -118.78
CA GLN A 363 -96.25 -9.47 -119.30
C GLN A 363 -95.95 -8.84 -120.67
N ALA A 364 -94.67 -8.78 -121.08
CA ALA A 364 -94.25 -8.22 -122.36
C ALA A 364 -94.22 -9.24 -123.51
N ASP A 365 -94.10 -10.54 -123.21
CA ASP A 365 -94.19 -11.63 -124.20
C ASP A 365 -95.64 -12.02 -124.55
N GLU A 366 -96.65 -11.47 -123.86
CA GLU A 366 -98.09 -11.71 -124.09
C GLU A 366 -98.82 -10.56 -124.85
N ALA A 367 -98.10 -9.55 -125.37
CA ALA A 367 -98.64 -8.43 -126.15
C ALA A 367 -98.00 -8.32 -127.53
#